data_AF-A0A351MIN8-F1
#
_entry.id   AF-A0A351MIN8-F1
#
_cell.length_a   1.000
_cell.length_b   1.000
_cell.length_c   1.000
_cell.angle_alpha   90.00
_cell.angle_beta   90.00
_cell.angle_gamma   90.00
#
_symmetry.space_group_name_H-M   'P 1'
#
loop_
_entity.id
_entity.type
_entity.pdbx_description
1 polymer ?
#
loop_
_entity_poly.entity_id
_entity_poly.type
_entity_poly.pdbx_seq_one_letter_code
_entity_poly.pdbx_strand_id
1 'polypeptide(L)'
;MVMPLALSALLAAAAPTDLRVSDNQRFLVRADGQPFFWLADTAWELFHRLDRAETDHYLRTRAGQGYTVIQAVALAELNGLGAPTPAGHLPLVDGDPARPAVVDGPDNDYWDHVDWVVARANELGLVMAMLPTWGAWWHDGDNPPFTVENAGIYGEWLGQRYAGAAIVWVLGGDRVIENDTMRAIVEAMAAGLARGDGGRHLQTFHPRGGSGSAEVFHDTAWLDFNMRQNGHGPEWRAYAKLT
;
A
#
# COMPACT_ATOMS: atom_id res chain seq x y z
N MET A 1 30.83 17.29 -46.42
CA MET A 1 29.40 17.34 -46.06
C MET A 1 29.23 16.48 -44.83
N VAL A 2 29.20 17.10 -43.64
CA VAL A 2 29.18 16.39 -42.36
C VAL A 2 27.73 16.32 -41.89
N MET A 3 27.16 15.11 -41.80
CA MET A 3 25.82 14.90 -41.22
C MET A 3 25.87 15.19 -39.72
N PRO A 4 24.91 15.92 -39.14
CA PRO A 4 24.81 16.03 -37.70
C PRO A 4 24.22 14.72 -37.14
N LEU A 5 24.91 14.11 -36.17
CA LEU A 5 24.29 13.11 -35.30
C LEU A 5 23.21 13.82 -34.48
N ALA A 6 21.96 13.42 -34.68
CA ALA A 6 20.89 13.75 -33.75
C ALA A 6 21.13 12.96 -32.46
N LEU A 7 21.50 13.67 -31.40
CA LEU A 7 21.60 13.11 -30.06
C LEU A 7 20.15 12.94 -29.56
N SER A 8 19.58 11.74 -29.69
CA SER A 8 18.37 11.39 -28.95
C SER A 8 18.73 11.37 -27.48
N ALA A 9 18.36 12.43 -26.77
CA ALA A 9 18.35 12.42 -25.32
C ALA A 9 17.28 11.40 -24.89
N LEU A 10 17.73 10.23 -24.43
CA LEU A 10 16.93 9.42 -23.53
C LEU A 10 16.62 10.31 -22.33
N LEU A 11 15.38 10.76 -22.20
CA LEU A 11 14.86 11.21 -20.93
C LEU A 11 15.02 10.01 -19.98
N ALA A 12 16.04 10.07 -19.13
CA ALA A 12 16.01 9.29 -17.90
C ALA A 12 14.70 9.67 -17.22
N ALA A 13 13.80 8.70 -17.06
CA ALA A 13 12.59 8.90 -16.27
C ALA A 13 13.05 9.39 -14.90
N ALA A 14 12.70 10.63 -14.55
CA ALA A 14 12.90 11.13 -13.20
C ALA A 14 12.22 10.14 -12.23
N ALA A 15 12.89 9.80 -11.13
CA ALA A 15 12.34 8.89 -10.14
C ALA A 15 10.94 9.38 -9.72
N PRO A 16 9.84 8.68 -10.08
CA PRO A 16 8.52 9.28 -10.02
C PRO A 16 7.84 8.89 -8.72
N THR A 17 8.15 9.53 -7.59
CA THR A 17 7.74 8.90 -6.31
C THR A 17 7.19 9.81 -5.21
N ASP A 18 7.11 11.13 -5.42
CA ASP A 18 6.44 12.00 -4.45
C ASP A 18 5.09 12.44 -5.01
N LEU A 19 4.03 11.77 -4.57
CA LEU A 19 2.65 12.21 -4.74
C LEU A 19 2.30 13.16 -3.60
N ARG A 20 1.53 14.20 -3.92
CA ARG A 20 0.94 15.11 -2.95
C ARG A 20 -0.52 15.40 -3.26
N VAL A 21 -1.28 15.78 -2.25
CA VAL A 21 -2.60 16.39 -2.43
C VAL A 21 -2.42 17.76 -3.11
N SER A 22 -3.24 18.04 -4.12
CA SER A 22 -3.24 19.33 -4.81
C SER A 22 -3.63 20.47 -3.88
N ASP A 23 -3.22 21.70 -4.20
CA ASP A 23 -3.48 22.89 -3.37
C ASP A 23 -4.99 23.16 -3.14
N ASN A 24 -5.85 22.73 -4.07
CA ASN A 24 -7.31 22.82 -3.94
C ASN A 24 -7.96 21.62 -3.22
N GLN A 25 -7.17 20.66 -2.76
CA GLN A 25 -7.61 19.47 -2.01
C GLN A 25 -8.68 18.64 -2.73
N ARG A 26 -8.49 18.41 -4.04
CA ARG A 26 -9.40 17.63 -4.88
C ARG A 26 -8.72 16.57 -5.73
N PHE A 27 -7.42 16.69 -5.96
CA PHE A 27 -6.67 15.84 -6.88
C PHE A 27 -5.33 15.42 -6.27
N LEU A 28 -4.72 14.41 -6.88
CA LEU A 28 -3.34 14.06 -6.64
C LEU A 28 -2.47 14.67 -7.73
N VAL A 29 -1.30 15.16 -7.35
CA VAL A 29 -0.29 15.67 -8.26
C VAL A 29 1.07 15.09 -7.89
N ARG A 30 1.98 15.06 -8.85
CA ARG A 30 3.39 14.75 -8.61
C ARG A 30 4.07 15.96 -7.95
N ALA A 31 5.27 15.76 -7.40
CA ALA A 31 6.06 16.83 -6.79
C ALA A 31 6.30 18.04 -7.72
N ASP A 32 6.42 17.83 -9.03
CA ASP A 32 6.57 18.88 -10.03
C ASP A 32 5.25 19.61 -10.39
N GLY A 33 4.14 19.22 -9.75
CA GLY A 33 2.81 19.79 -9.95
C GLY A 33 2.01 19.17 -11.10
N GLN A 34 2.57 18.20 -11.85
CA GLN A 34 1.81 17.52 -12.91
C GLN A 34 0.66 16.69 -12.31
N PRO A 35 -0.54 16.68 -12.92
CA PRO A 35 -1.65 15.84 -12.47
C PRO A 35 -1.28 14.36 -12.43
N PHE A 36 -1.68 13.67 -11.37
CA PHE A 36 -1.60 12.22 -11.26
C PHE A 36 -3.00 11.63 -11.26
N PHE A 37 -3.34 10.91 -12.33
CA PHE A 37 -4.61 10.19 -12.40
C PHE A 37 -4.46 8.82 -11.74
N TRP A 38 -5.20 8.60 -10.65
CA TRP A 38 -5.25 7.33 -9.93
C TRP A 38 -6.10 6.31 -10.71
N LEU A 39 -5.44 5.45 -11.49
CA LEU A 39 -6.06 4.31 -12.15
C LEU A 39 -5.44 3.04 -11.57
N ALA A 40 -6.13 2.45 -10.60
CA ALA A 40 -5.62 1.32 -9.84
C ALA A 40 -6.17 -0.02 -10.32
N ASP A 41 -5.32 -1.03 -10.36
CA ASP A 41 -5.73 -2.44 -10.33
C ASP A 41 -5.57 -3.01 -8.91
N THR A 42 -6.20 -4.15 -8.65
CA THR A 42 -6.23 -4.78 -7.32
C THR A 42 -5.66 -6.19 -7.36
N ALA A 43 -4.58 -6.42 -6.63
CA ALA A 43 -3.95 -7.73 -6.46
C ALA A 43 -3.60 -7.92 -4.97
N TRP A 44 -4.61 -8.17 -4.14
CA TRP A 44 -4.45 -8.23 -2.69
C TRP A 44 -3.35 -9.16 -2.21
N GLU A 45 -3.27 -10.34 -2.84
CA GLU A 45 -2.36 -11.41 -2.47
C GLU A 45 -1.03 -11.38 -3.26
N LEU A 46 -0.72 -10.26 -3.95
CA LEU A 46 0.43 -10.13 -4.86
C LEU A 46 1.74 -10.60 -4.22
N PHE A 47 2.04 -10.11 -3.02
CA PHE A 47 3.29 -10.43 -2.31
C PHE A 47 3.32 -11.84 -1.71
N HIS A 48 2.16 -12.47 -1.56
CA HIS A 48 2.03 -13.74 -0.83
C HIS A 48 1.93 -14.94 -1.77
N ARG A 49 1.18 -14.82 -2.88
CA ARG A 49 0.76 -15.97 -3.70
C ARG A 49 1.48 -16.10 -5.02
N LEU A 50 2.04 -15.01 -5.56
CA LEU A 50 2.71 -15.05 -6.85
C LEU A 50 4.21 -15.27 -6.68
N ASP A 51 4.81 -15.99 -7.62
CA ASP A 51 6.27 -15.98 -7.78
C ASP A 51 6.74 -14.75 -8.57
N ARG A 52 8.06 -14.61 -8.78
CA ARG A 52 8.63 -13.48 -9.53
C ARG A 52 8.21 -13.45 -10.99
N ALA A 53 8.07 -14.59 -11.66
CA ALA A 53 7.70 -14.64 -13.07
C ALA A 53 6.23 -14.26 -13.27
N GLU A 54 5.35 -14.77 -12.42
CA GLU A 54 3.93 -14.43 -12.38
C GLU A 54 3.72 -12.95 -12.04
N THR A 55 4.47 -12.45 -11.05
CA THR A 55 4.40 -11.04 -10.65
C THR A 55 4.88 -10.11 -11.77
N ASP A 56 6.03 -10.42 -12.43
CA ASP A 56 6.49 -9.61 -13.58
C ASP A 56 5.46 -9.60 -14.70
N HIS A 57 4.88 -10.76 -15.02
CA HIS A 57 3.85 -10.86 -16.04
C HIS A 57 2.63 -9.99 -15.71
N TYR A 58 2.13 -10.06 -14.47
CA TYR A 58 1.02 -9.24 -14.00
C TYR A 58 1.35 -7.74 -14.09
N LEU A 59 2.47 -7.29 -13.51
CA LEU A 59 2.85 -5.89 -13.46
C LEU A 59 3.06 -5.30 -14.87
N ARG A 60 3.77 -6.01 -15.74
CA ARG A 60 3.97 -5.57 -17.14
C ARG A 60 2.65 -5.49 -17.90
N THR A 61 1.73 -6.43 -17.65
CA THR A 61 0.40 -6.40 -18.26
C THR A 61 -0.39 -5.18 -17.80
N ARG A 62 -0.38 -4.87 -16.50
CA ARG A 62 -1.08 -3.69 -15.97
C ARG A 62 -0.47 -2.37 -16.42
N ALA A 63 0.85 -2.27 -16.43
CA ALA A 63 1.54 -1.12 -17.01
C ALA A 63 1.19 -0.94 -18.50
N GLY A 64 1.20 -2.02 -19.29
CA GLY A 64 0.81 -1.98 -20.71
C GLY A 64 -0.67 -1.62 -20.96
N GLN A 65 -1.53 -1.82 -19.97
CA GLN A 65 -2.94 -1.42 -20.00
C GLN A 65 -3.17 0.02 -19.50
N GLY A 66 -2.12 0.72 -19.06
CA GLY A 66 -2.17 2.11 -18.62
C GLY A 66 -2.59 2.32 -17.16
N TYR A 67 -2.65 1.26 -16.34
CA TYR A 67 -2.78 1.43 -14.89
C TYR A 67 -1.61 2.24 -14.34
N THR A 68 -1.87 3.05 -13.32
CA THR A 68 -0.87 3.89 -12.66
C THR A 68 -0.59 3.45 -11.23
N VAL A 69 -1.48 2.64 -10.65
CA VAL A 69 -1.39 2.17 -9.26
C VAL A 69 -1.71 0.68 -9.18
N ILE A 70 -1.04 -0.03 -8.28
CA ILE A 70 -1.38 -1.42 -7.91
C ILE A 70 -1.65 -1.48 -6.41
N GLN A 71 -2.82 -1.99 -6.02
CA GLN A 71 -3.16 -2.22 -4.62
C GLN A 71 -2.79 -3.65 -4.20
N ALA A 72 -2.02 -3.79 -3.12
CA ALA A 72 -1.56 -5.07 -2.60
C ALA A 72 -1.33 -5.03 -1.09
N VAL A 73 -1.40 -6.19 -0.42
CA VAL A 73 -1.35 -6.31 1.04
C VAL A 73 -0.07 -7.01 1.47
N ALA A 74 0.75 -6.36 2.31
CA ALA A 74 2.01 -6.92 2.79
C ALA A 74 1.77 -8.08 3.78
N LEU A 75 0.82 -7.97 4.70
CA LEU A 75 0.34 -9.11 5.51
C LEU A 75 -1.05 -9.53 5.05
N ALA A 76 -1.08 -10.46 4.10
CA ALA A 76 -2.27 -10.84 3.35
C ALA A 76 -3.36 -11.54 4.18
N GLU A 77 -4.62 -11.49 3.72
CA GLU A 77 -5.78 -12.01 4.45
C GLU A 77 -5.79 -13.54 4.50
N LEU A 78 -5.53 -14.19 3.37
CA LEU A 78 -5.80 -15.62 3.19
C LEU A 78 -4.68 -16.48 3.78
N ASN A 79 -4.68 -16.57 5.13
CA ASN A 79 -3.66 -17.24 5.94
C ASN A 79 -2.25 -16.67 5.74
N GLY A 80 -2.11 -15.38 5.44
CA GLY A 80 -0.83 -14.76 5.08
C GLY A 80 0.25 -14.78 6.17
N LEU A 81 -0.13 -14.94 7.45
CA LEU A 81 0.85 -15.08 8.55
C LEU A 81 1.30 -16.52 8.79
N GLY A 82 0.53 -17.52 8.34
CA GLY A 82 0.75 -18.93 8.66
C GLY A 82 1.06 -19.82 7.46
N ALA A 83 0.63 -19.44 6.25
CA ALA A 83 1.01 -20.08 5.00
C ALA A 83 2.29 -19.42 4.45
N PRO A 84 3.27 -20.20 3.96
CA PRO A 84 4.42 -19.63 3.30
C PRO A 84 4.10 -19.17 1.88
N THR A 85 4.94 -18.28 1.33
CA THR A 85 4.98 -17.96 -0.10
C THR A 85 5.36 -19.19 -0.94
N PRO A 86 5.25 -19.16 -2.28
CA PRO A 86 5.78 -20.22 -3.14
C PRO A 86 7.26 -20.56 -2.89
N ALA A 87 8.05 -19.59 -2.41
CA ALA A 87 9.46 -19.78 -2.04
C ALA A 87 9.67 -20.39 -0.64
N GLY A 88 8.60 -20.59 0.14
CA GLY A 88 8.67 -21.20 1.47
C GLY A 88 8.84 -20.20 2.63
N HIS A 89 8.73 -18.89 2.38
CA HIS A 89 9.00 -17.86 3.39
C HIS A 89 7.71 -17.37 4.08
N LEU A 90 7.81 -17.11 5.39
CA LEU A 90 6.77 -16.46 6.20
C LEU A 90 7.16 -14.99 6.43
N PRO A 91 6.19 -14.06 6.59
CA PRO A 91 6.48 -12.64 6.74
C PRO A 91 7.00 -12.25 8.13
N LEU A 92 6.66 -13.01 9.17
CA LEU A 92 6.92 -12.68 10.57
C LEU A 92 7.53 -13.87 11.31
N VAL A 93 8.36 -13.59 12.32
CA VAL A 93 8.87 -14.61 13.24
C VAL A 93 7.81 -14.87 14.30
N ASP A 94 7.40 -16.13 14.44
CA ASP A 94 6.37 -16.58 15.39
C ASP A 94 5.01 -15.86 15.24
N GLY A 95 4.74 -15.24 14.08
CA GLY A 95 3.53 -14.46 13.83
C GLY A 95 3.48 -13.11 14.55
N ASP A 96 4.58 -12.64 15.15
CA ASP A 96 4.64 -11.37 15.88
C ASP A 96 4.89 -10.19 14.92
N PRO A 97 3.97 -9.22 14.79
CA PRO A 97 4.15 -8.05 13.92
C PRO A 97 5.37 -7.18 14.27
N ALA A 98 5.84 -7.19 15.51
CA ALA A 98 7.06 -6.47 15.89
C ALA A 98 8.34 -7.16 15.40
N ARG A 99 8.23 -8.36 14.80
CA ARG A 99 9.37 -9.19 14.39
C ARG A 99 9.23 -9.63 12.92
N PRO A 100 9.37 -8.72 11.93
CA PRO A 100 9.52 -9.09 10.52
C PRO A 100 10.61 -10.16 10.34
N ALA A 101 10.30 -11.22 9.61
CA ALA A 101 11.23 -12.31 9.34
C ALA A 101 12.22 -11.89 8.25
N VAL A 102 13.35 -11.32 8.66
CA VAL A 102 14.44 -10.88 7.77
C VAL A 102 15.67 -11.75 7.98
N VAL A 103 16.30 -12.16 6.89
CA VAL A 103 17.55 -12.93 6.89
C VAL A 103 18.60 -12.15 6.11
N ASP A 104 19.84 -12.10 6.61
CA ASP A 104 20.91 -11.40 5.89
C ASP A 104 21.20 -12.06 4.53
N GLY A 105 21.17 -11.27 3.47
CA GLY A 105 21.43 -11.70 2.10
C GLY A 105 20.27 -11.36 1.17
N PRO A 106 20.43 -11.52 -0.15
CA PRO A 106 19.34 -11.32 -1.09
C PRO A 106 18.55 -12.60 -1.34
N ASP A 107 17.27 -12.43 -1.64
CA ASP A 107 16.34 -13.44 -2.14
C ASP A 107 16.16 -14.65 -1.20
N ASN A 108 16.32 -14.45 0.11
CA ASN A 108 16.30 -15.54 1.09
C ASN A 108 15.24 -15.38 2.20
N ASP A 109 14.43 -14.32 2.13
CA ASP A 109 13.29 -14.11 3.02
C ASP A 109 12.04 -13.60 2.30
N TYR A 110 10.97 -13.35 3.07
CA TYR A 110 9.71 -12.83 2.55
C TYR A 110 9.83 -11.41 2.02
N TRP A 111 10.57 -10.57 2.74
CA TRP A 111 10.67 -9.14 2.50
C TRP A 111 11.56 -8.82 1.31
N ASP A 112 12.53 -9.65 0.96
CA ASP A 112 13.27 -9.58 -0.30
C ASP A 112 12.36 -9.79 -1.52
N HIS A 113 11.33 -10.64 -1.39
CA HIS A 113 10.33 -10.77 -2.44
C HIS A 113 9.50 -9.49 -2.54
N VAL A 114 9.01 -8.96 -1.42
CA VAL A 114 8.26 -7.68 -1.39
C VAL A 114 9.07 -6.54 -2.00
N ASP A 115 10.35 -6.42 -1.64
CA ASP A 115 11.27 -5.41 -2.17
C ASP A 115 11.40 -5.50 -3.68
N TRP A 116 11.62 -6.72 -4.19
CA TRP A 116 11.70 -6.96 -5.61
C TRP A 116 10.40 -6.58 -6.32
N VAL A 117 9.23 -6.91 -5.76
CA VAL A 117 7.93 -6.55 -6.34
C VAL A 117 7.74 -5.03 -6.38
N VAL A 118 8.05 -4.33 -5.28
CA VAL A 118 7.95 -2.86 -5.19
C VAL A 118 8.87 -2.19 -6.20
N ALA A 119 10.15 -2.59 -6.23
CA ALA A 119 11.12 -2.06 -7.18
C ALA A 119 10.67 -2.31 -8.61
N ARG A 120 10.18 -3.52 -8.90
CA ARG A 120 9.70 -3.89 -10.23
C ARG A 120 8.49 -3.09 -10.67
N ALA A 121 7.53 -2.84 -9.79
CA ALA A 121 6.39 -2.00 -10.08
C ALA A 121 6.84 -0.55 -10.39
N ASN A 122 7.75 0.00 -9.58
CA ASN A 122 8.26 1.35 -9.76
C ASN A 122 9.07 1.52 -11.06
N GLU A 123 9.88 0.53 -11.45
CA GLU A 123 10.56 0.49 -12.76
C GLU A 123 9.58 0.59 -13.94
N LEU A 124 8.38 0.02 -13.80
CA LEU A 124 7.32 0.04 -14.79
C LEU A 124 6.45 1.30 -14.72
N GLY A 125 6.79 2.25 -13.84
CA GLY A 125 6.05 3.50 -13.64
C GLY A 125 4.77 3.36 -12.81
N LEU A 126 4.60 2.23 -12.11
CA LEU A 126 3.47 1.95 -11.23
C LEU A 126 3.80 2.38 -9.80
N VAL A 127 2.84 3.04 -9.15
CA VAL A 127 2.88 3.33 -7.70
C VAL A 127 2.25 2.17 -6.95
N MET A 128 2.88 1.73 -5.86
CA MET A 128 2.31 0.71 -4.98
C MET A 128 1.40 1.36 -3.94
N ALA A 129 0.11 1.08 -4.00
CA ALA A 129 -0.82 1.35 -2.90
C ALA A 129 -0.75 0.18 -1.92
N MET A 130 0.22 0.24 -1.01
CA MET A 130 0.55 -0.86 -0.12
C MET A 130 -0.28 -0.78 1.16
N LEU A 131 -1.05 -1.84 1.41
CA LEU A 131 -1.65 -2.05 2.72
C LEU A 131 -0.60 -2.73 3.62
N PRO A 132 -0.21 -2.14 4.77
CA PRO A 132 0.70 -2.79 5.70
C PRO A 132 0.19 -4.17 6.14
N THR A 133 -1.12 -4.27 6.38
CA THR A 133 -1.76 -5.50 6.82
C THR A 133 -3.23 -5.49 6.44
N TRP A 134 -3.83 -6.66 6.26
CA TRP A 134 -5.28 -6.76 6.12
C TRP A 134 -6.00 -6.57 7.45
N GLY A 135 -7.27 -6.19 7.38
CA GLY A 135 -8.15 -5.93 8.52
C GLY A 135 -8.20 -7.04 9.56
N ALA A 136 -8.22 -8.28 9.08
CA ALA A 136 -8.38 -9.47 9.92
C ALA A 136 -7.32 -9.56 11.03
N TRP A 137 -6.10 -9.07 10.81
CA TRP A 137 -5.00 -9.21 11.77
C TRP A 137 -5.01 -8.20 12.91
N TRP A 138 -5.82 -7.14 12.82
CA TRP A 138 -6.03 -6.18 13.91
C TRP A 138 -7.48 -6.14 14.42
N HIS A 139 -8.42 -6.77 13.70
CA HIS A 139 -9.85 -6.73 13.99
C HIS A 139 -10.43 -8.08 14.44
N ASP A 140 -10.09 -9.18 13.75
CA ASP A 140 -10.84 -10.42 13.86
C ASP A 140 -10.32 -11.34 14.99
N GLY A 141 -11.24 -12.02 15.67
CA GLY A 141 -10.93 -12.97 16.73
C GLY A 141 -10.77 -12.34 18.12
N ASP A 142 -10.62 -13.18 19.14
CA ASP A 142 -10.56 -12.72 20.54
C ASP A 142 -9.24 -12.03 20.87
N ASN A 143 -8.15 -12.40 20.18
CA ASN A 143 -6.81 -11.85 20.38
C ASN A 143 -6.10 -11.72 19.02
N PRO A 144 -6.43 -10.67 18.23
CA PRO A 144 -5.73 -10.40 16.98
C PRO A 144 -4.23 -10.15 17.23
N PRO A 145 -3.32 -10.51 16.31
CA PRO A 145 -1.88 -10.32 16.47
C PRO A 145 -1.43 -8.88 16.73
N PHE A 146 -2.15 -7.89 16.20
CA PHE A 146 -1.79 -6.49 16.37
C PHE A 146 -2.27 -5.89 17.70
N THR A 147 -1.36 -5.19 18.34
CA THR A 147 -1.56 -4.31 19.50
C THR A 147 -1.13 -2.90 19.11
N VAL A 148 -1.47 -1.89 19.93
CA VAL A 148 -1.07 -0.50 19.68
C VAL A 148 0.46 -0.37 19.59
N GLU A 149 1.19 -1.07 20.46
CA GLU A 149 2.65 -1.02 20.52
C GLU A 149 3.29 -1.66 19.27
N ASN A 150 2.94 -2.92 18.96
CA ASN A 150 3.57 -3.61 17.84
C ASN A 150 3.14 -3.05 16.48
N ALA A 151 1.95 -2.42 16.38
CA ALA A 151 1.52 -1.72 15.17
C ALA A 151 2.42 -0.52 14.87
N GLY A 152 2.81 0.23 15.90
CA GLY A 152 3.75 1.34 15.76
C GLY A 152 5.16 0.89 15.38
N ILE A 153 5.65 -0.21 15.96
CA ILE A 153 6.96 -0.80 15.62
C ILE A 153 6.97 -1.31 14.18
N TYR A 154 5.94 -2.07 13.80
CA TYR A 154 5.79 -2.61 12.46
C TYR A 154 5.68 -1.51 11.38
N GLY A 155 4.85 -0.50 11.65
CA GLY A 155 4.70 0.65 10.75
C GLY A 155 6.02 1.40 10.57
N GLU A 156 6.77 1.64 11.64
CA GLU A 156 8.07 2.31 11.54
C GLU A 156 9.10 1.51 10.75
N TRP A 157 9.15 0.20 10.95
CA TRP A 157 10.00 -0.69 10.17
C TRP A 157 9.66 -0.66 8.66
N LEU A 158 8.37 -0.75 8.31
CA LEU A 158 7.93 -0.64 6.92
C LEU A 158 8.26 0.73 6.31
N GLY A 159 7.98 1.81 7.04
CA GLY A 159 8.28 3.17 6.61
C GLY A 159 9.76 3.36 6.30
N GLN A 160 10.64 2.85 7.17
CA GLN A 160 12.10 2.89 6.95
C GLN A 160 12.51 2.06 5.73
N ARG A 161 11.99 0.84 5.60
CA ARG A 161 12.35 -0.08 4.50
C ARG A 161 11.99 0.50 3.14
N TYR A 162 10.85 1.17 3.03
CA TYR A 162 10.32 1.67 1.76
C TYR A 162 10.38 3.20 1.59
N ALA A 163 11.15 3.91 2.42
CA ALA A 163 11.29 5.37 2.39
C ALA A 163 11.72 5.95 1.01
N GLY A 164 12.37 5.13 0.18
CA GLY A 164 12.85 5.51 -1.16
C GLY A 164 12.00 5.05 -2.34
N ALA A 165 10.87 4.37 -2.10
CA ALA A 165 10.04 3.76 -3.15
C ALA A 165 8.84 4.64 -3.53
N ALA A 166 8.20 4.36 -4.67
CA ALA A 166 6.92 4.96 -5.05
C ALA A 166 5.78 4.21 -4.36
N ILE A 167 5.43 4.64 -3.14
CA ILE A 167 4.38 4.03 -2.33
C ILE A 167 3.33 5.06 -1.88
N VAL A 168 2.10 4.59 -1.75
CA VAL A 168 1.04 5.21 -0.94
C VAL A 168 0.60 4.20 0.10
N TRP A 169 0.56 4.60 1.37
CA TRP A 169 0.13 3.74 2.46
C TRP A 169 -1.40 3.66 2.52
N VAL A 170 -1.93 2.45 2.54
CA VAL A 170 -3.37 2.21 2.64
C VAL A 170 -3.63 1.45 3.93
N LEU A 171 -4.03 2.14 5.00
CA LEU A 171 -4.35 1.49 6.26
C LEU A 171 -5.73 0.80 6.21
N GLY A 172 -6.08 0.05 7.26
CA GLY A 172 -7.39 -0.61 7.37
C GLY A 172 -7.39 -2.02 6.79
N GLY A 173 -8.24 -2.27 5.78
CA GLY A 173 -8.38 -3.57 5.11
C GLY A 173 -9.74 -4.24 5.33
N ASP A 174 -10.81 -3.62 4.82
CA ASP A 174 -12.19 -4.17 4.77
C ASP A 174 -12.77 -4.54 6.14
N ARG A 175 -12.47 -3.73 7.16
CA ARG A 175 -13.03 -3.84 8.53
C ARG A 175 -13.47 -2.47 9.03
N VAL A 176 -14.38 -2.47 10.00
CA VAL A 176 -14.87 -1.27 10.67
C VAL A 176 -14.02 -0.97 11.90
N ILE A 177 -14.02 0.29 12.34
CA ILE A 177 -13.46 0.67 13.64
C ILE A 177 -14.60 0.60 14.66
N GLU A 178 -14.61 -0.44 15.50
CA GLU A 178 -15.71 -0.69 16.44
C GLU A 178 -15.46 -0.08 17.83
N ASN A 179 -14.20 0.20 18.17
CA ASN A 179 -13.79 0.71 19.48
C ASN A 179 -12.48 1.50 19.43
N ASP A 180 -12.16 2.18 20.55
CA ASP A 180 -10.98 3.03 20.68
C ASP A 180 -9.66 2.26 20.56
N THR A 181 -9.62 0.98 20.95
CA THR A 181 -8.42 0.15 20.80
C THR A 181 -8.11 -0.12 19.32
N MET A 182 -9.12 -0.48 18.52
CA MET A 182 -8.95 -0.66 17.07
C MET A 182 -8.51 0.65 16.39
N ARG A 183 -9.10 1.78 16.78
CA ARG A 183 -8.67 3.11 16.32
C ARG A 183 -7.20 3.35 16.66
N ALA A 184 -6.81 3.11 17.92
CA ALA A 184 -5.45 3.35 18.40
C ALA A 184 -4.42 2.45 17.70
N ILE A 185 -4.76 1.20 17.35
CA ILE A 185 -3.89 0.31 16.57
C ILE A 185 -3.61 0.91 15.19
N VAL A 186 -4.65 1.33 14.47
CA VAL A 186 -4.51 1.94 13.13
C VAL A 186 -3.74 3.25 13.19
N GLU A 187 -4.04 4.12 14.16
CA GLU A 187 -3.34 5.40 14.34
C GLU A 187 -1.88 5.22 14.76
N ALA A 188 -1.56 4.21 15.59
CA ALA A 188 -0.19 3.88 15.93
C ALA A 188 0.60 3.37 14.72
N MET A 189 -0.04 2.57 13.85
CA MET A 189 0.56 2.13 12.59
C MET A 189 0.83 3.31 11.64
N ALA A 190 -0.15 4.21 11.46
CA ALA A 190 0.00 5.43 10.65
C ALA A 190 1.16 6.31 11.14
N ALA A 191 1.23 6.52 12.46
CA ALA A 191 2.31 7.26 13.09
C ALA A 191 3.65 6.55 12.94
N GLY A 192 3.69 5.21 13.03
CA GLY A 192 4.87 4.40 12.77
C GLY A 192 5.41 4.64 11.36
N LEU A 193 4.56 4.47 10.35
CA LEU A 193 4.91 4.69 8.94
C LEU A 193 5.51 6.08 8.73
N ALA A 194 4.87 7.13 9.25
CA ALA A 194 5.35 8.50 9.16
C ALA A 194 6.69 8.72 9.89
N ARG A 195 6.93 8.06 11.04
CA ARG A 195 8.25 8.11 11.69
C ARG A 195 9.32 7.44 10.84
N GLY A 196 8.97 6.34 10.18
CA GLY A 196 9.90 5.55 9.39
C GLY A 196 10.32 6.21 8.07
N ASP A 197 9.37 6.85 7.38
CA ASP A 197 9.63 7.50 6.08
C ASP A 197 9.74 9.04 6.16
N GLY A 198 9.61 9.62 7.36
CA GLY A 198 9.65 11.07 7.57
C GLY A 198 8.37 11.81 7.17
N GLY A 199 7.24 11.11 7.03
CA GLY A 199 5.96 11.67 6.58
C GLY A 199 5.94 11.97 5.08
N ARG A 200 6.76 11.24 4.33
CA ARG A 200 6.96 11.46 2.90
C ARG A 200 5.80 10.96 2.05
N HIS A 201 5.29 9.77 2.36
CA HIS A 201 4.28 9.12 1.55
C HIS A 201 2.88 9.46 2.03
N LEU A 202 1.97 9.62 1.07
CA LEU A 202 0.56 9.79 1.37
C LEU A 202 0.01 8.56 2.11
N GLN A 203 -0.91 8.80 3.03
CA GLN A 203 -1.65 7.77 3.74
C GLN A 203 -3.15 7.91 3.51
N THR A 204 -3.83 6.77 3.39
CA THR A 204 -5.29 6.68 3.29
C THR A 204 -5.79 5.46 4.07
N PHE A 205 -7.09 5.18 4.04
CA PHE A 205 -7.71 4.06 4.76
C PHE A 205 -8.70 3.33 3.86
N HIS A 206 -8.52 2.02 3.69
CA HIS A 206 -9.47 1.13 3.01
C HIS A 206 -10.56 0.65 3.98
N PRO A 207 -11.78 1.21 3.90
CA PRO A 207 -12.87 0.89 4.83
C PRO A 207 -13.50 -0.46 4.50
N ARG A 208 -14.49 -0.87 5.31
CA ARG A 208 -15.40 -1.98 5.00
C ARG A 208 -16.30 -1.66 3.80
N GLY A 209 -16.73 -2.70 3.08
CA GLY A 209 -17.79 -2.62 2.07
C GLY A 209 -19.02 -1.85 2.55
N GLY A 210 -19.51 -0.94 1.70
CA GLY A 210 -20.62 -0.02 1.98
C GLY A 210 -20.22 1.28 2.70
N SER A 211 -18.98 1.42 3.15
CA SER A 211 -18.53 2.51 4.04
C SER A 211 -17.44 3.37 3.41
N GLY A 212 -17.25 4.58 3.93
CA GLY A 212 -16.16 5.50 3.59
C GLY A 212 -15.22 5.77 4.75
N SER A 213 -13.92 5.92 4.47
CA SER A 213 -12.91 6.34 5.47
C SER A 213 -13.24 7.67 6.15
N ALA A 214 -13.93 8.58 5.45
CA ALA A 214 -14.38 9.87 5.98
C ALA A 214 -15.33 9.73 7.18
N GLU A 215 -16.01 8.60 7.35
CA GLU A 215 -16.92 8.39 8.48
C GLU A 215 -16.18 8.33 9.83
N VAL A 216 -14.89 7.97 9.80
CA VAL A 216 -14.09 7.69 11.00
C VAL A 216 -12.86 8.59 11.12
N PHE A 217 -12.24 8.95 9.99
CA PHE A 217 -10.91 9.55 9.93
C PHE A 217 -10.84 10.86 9.14
N HIS A 218 -11.96 11.48 8.75
CA HIS A 218 -11.93 12.68 7.90
C HIS A 218 -11.06 13.82 8.45
N ASP A 219 -11.09 14.01 9.76
CA ASP A 219 -10.40 15.12 10.45
C ASP A 219 -9.05 14.70 11.05
N THR A 220 -8.55 13.48 10.78
CA THR A 220 -7.24 13.08 11.30
C THR A 220 -6.11 13.64 10.46
N ALA A 221 -5.07 14.14 11.13
CA ALA A 221 -3.94 14.79 10.46
C ALA A 221 -3.11 13.83 9.58
N TRP A 222 -3.21 12.52 9.79
CA TRP A 222 -2.47 11.53 9.02
C TRP A 222 -3.19 11.11 7.73
N LEU A 223 -4.50 11.37 7.58
CA LEU A 223 -5.27 10.92 6.42
C LEU A 223 -5.22 11.96 5.30
N ASP A 224 -4.48 11.69 4.23
CA ASP A 224 -4.30 12.63 3.12
C ASP A 224 -5.48 12.67 2.16
N PHE A 225 -6.11 11.53 1.91
CA PHE A 225 -7.31 11.44 1.08
C PHE A 225 -8.20 10.27 1.51
N ASN A 226 -9.48 10.34 1.13
CA ASN A 226 -10.48 9.35 1.53
C ASN A 226 -10.63 8.26 0.45
N MET A 227 -10.72 7.00 0.87
CA MET A 227 -11.26 5.89 0.06
C MET A 227 -12.64 5.46 0.52
N ARG A 228 -13.38 4.81 -0.39
CA ARG A 228 -14.71 4.23 -0.17
C ARG A 228 -14.80 2.88 -0.89
N GLN A 229 -15.34 1.86 -0.21
CA GLN A 229 -15.61 0.56 -0.83
C GLN A 229 -17.11 0.44 -1.08
N ASN A 230 -17.54 0.47 -2.34
CA ASN A 230 -18.97 0.37 -2.68
C ASN A 230 -19.45 -1.07 -2.89
N GLY A 231 -18.60 -1.95 -3.43
CA GLY A 231 -18.95 -3.34 -3.74
C GLY A 231 -18.92 -4.28 -2.52
N HIS A 232 -19.32 -5.54 -2.64
CA HIS A 232 -19.91 -6.20 -3.83
C HIS A 232 -21.41 -6.48 -3.69
N GLY A 233 -22.04 -5.95 -2.63
CA GLY A 233 -23.48 -6.08 -2.44
C GLY A 233 -24.26 -5.47 -3.61
N PRO A 234 -25.34 -6.10 -4.10
CA PRO A 234 -26.15 -5.59 -5.21
C PRO A 234 -27.00 -4.36 -4.85
N GLU A 235 -26.77 -3.71 -3.71
CA GLU A 235 -27.63 -2.64 -3.20
C GLU A 235 -27.46 -1.33 -4.00
N TRP A 236 -28.20 -1.27 -5.10
CA TRP A 236 -28.53 -0.08 -5.90
C TRP A 236 -29.47 0.90 -5.15
N ARG A 237 -29.50 0.94 -3.82
CA ARG A 237 -30.39 1.88 -3.12
C ARG A 237 -29.74 3.25 -2.96
N ALA A 238 -29.84 3.98 -4.08
CA ALA A 238 -29.95 5.42 -4.20
C ALA A 238 -28.74 6.24 -3.72
N TYR A 239 -28.26 7.06 -4.65
CA TYR A 239 -28.03 8.47 -4.35
C TYR A 239 -29.28 9.05 -3.65
N ALA A 240 -29.44 8.80 -2.35
CA ALA A 240 -30.26 9.66 -1.52
C ALA A 240 -29.58 11.02 -1.61
N LYS A 241 -30.29 11.97 -2.23
CA LYS A 241 -29.81 13.34 -2.44
C LYS A 241 -29.17 13.82 -1.14
N LEU A 242 -27.90 14.21 -1.20
CA LEU A 242 -27.33 15.13 -0.23
C LEU A 242 -28.11 16.43 -0.39
N THR A 243 -29.18 16.59 0.41
CA THR A 243 -29.86 17.86 0.64
C THR A 243 -29.36 18.46 1.93
#